data_AF-A0A9D2SM12-F1
#
_entry.id   AF-A0A9D2SM12-F1
#
_cell.length_a   1.000
_cell.length_b   1.000
_cell.length_c   1.000
_cell.angle_alpha   90.00
_cell.angle_beta   90.00
_cell.angle_gamma   90.00
#
_symmetry.space_group_name_H-M   'P 1'
#
loop_
_entity.id
_entity.type
_entity.pdbx_description
1 polymer ?
#
loop_
_entity_poly.entity_id
_entity_poly.type
_entity_poly.pdbx_seq_one_letter_code
_entity_poly.pdbx_strand_id
1 'polypeptide(L)'
;MKHLQMMIKPASSNCNLCCSYCFYEDECRNREIPSYGFMSPDTLEVLVKKALEEAEDSCTFGFQGGEPMLAGLPFFQKFIEFTEKYKNPETRLSFCIQTNGTLIDDDWAEFLRKNRFLVGISLDGIGEIHDRSRKDAQGKDTFRKVLKNAEFLQKKQVDVNILCVLTKFFLCH
;
A
#
# COMPACT_ATOMS: atom_id res chain seq x y z
N MET A 1 18.11 -5.79 -16.36
CA MET A 1 18.23 -6.36 -14.99
C MET A 1 17.39 -7.62 -14.91
N LYS A 2 17.96 -8.75 -14.48
CA LYS A 2 17.22 -10.02 -14.34
C LYS A 2 15.97 -9.91 -13.46
N HIS A 3 16.14 -9.32 -12.28
CA HIS A 3 15.04 -9.10 -11.34
C HIS A 3 15.02 -7.63 -10.94
N LEU A 4 13.90 -6.95 -11.19
CA LEU A 4 13.67 -5.57 -10.78
C LEU A 4 12.58 -5.53 -9.71
N GLN A 5 12.77 -4.70 -8.68
CA GLN A 5 11.76 -4.41 -7.67
C GLN A 5 11.65 -2.90 -7.48
N MET A 6 10.44 -2.38 -7.58
CA MET A 6 10.10 -0.98 -7.43
C MET A 6 9.24 -0.77 -6.18
N MET A 7 9.58 0.21 -5.36
CA MET A 7 8.74 0.67 -4.25
C MET A 7 8.18 2.06 -4.58
N ILE A 8 6.87 2.14 -4.77
CA ILE A 8 6.16 3.27 -5.36
C ILE A 8 5.28 3.92 -4.30
N LYS A 9 5.23 5.26 -4.33
CA LYS A 9 4.50 6.09 -3.36
C LYS A 9 3.46 6.94 -4.08
N PRO A 10 2.30 6.35 -4.46
CA PRO A 10 1.38 6.96 -5.41
C PRO A 10 0.62 8.15 -4.83
N ALA A 11 0.53 8.25 -3.49
CA ALA A 11 -0.01 9.39 -2.76
C ALA A 11 1.08 10.13 -1.94
N SER A 12 2.35 9.97 -2.31
CA SER A 12 3.51 10.53 -1.61
C SER A 12 3.47 10.26 -0.09
N SER A 13 3.30 11.28 0.74
CA SER A 13 3.23 11.19 2.21
C SER A 13 1.82 11.28 2.75
N ASN A 14 0.83 11.52 1.88
CA ASN A 14 -0.55 11.68 2.29
C ASN A 14 -1.04 10.38 2.94
N CYS A 15 -1.68 10.51 4.09
CA CYS A 15 -2.25 9.41 4.85
C CYS A 15 -3.52 9.90 5.54
N ASN A 16 -4.50 9.02 5.71
CA ASN A 16 -5.74 9.32 6.44
C ASN A 16 -5.65 8.94 7.94
N LEU A 17 -4.50 8.45 8.40
CA LEU A 17 -4.20 8.18 9.81
C LEU A 17 -3.10 9.11 10.32
N CYS A 18 -3.06 9.28 11.65
CA CYS A 18 -2.02 10.03 12.36
C CYS A 18 -1.34 9.11 13.38
N CYS A 19 -0.62 8.09 12.89
CA CYS A 19 -0.03 7.10 13.77
C CYS A 19 1.10 7.72 14.63
N SER A 20 1.08 7.48 15.94
CA SER A 20 1.98 8.16 16.90
C SER A 20 3.47 7.85 16.70
N TYR A 21 3.80 6.71 16.08
CA TYR A 21 5.18 6.27 15.82
C TYR A 21 5.57 6.38 14.35
N CYS A 22 4.75 7.02 13.50
CA CYS A 22 4.93 7.00 12.05
C CYS A 22 6.23 7.71 11.64
N PHE A 23 7.33 6.96 11.56
CA PHE A 23 8.61 7.49 11.10
C PHE A 23 8.49 8.14 9.71
N TYR A 24 7.60 7.59 8.88
CA TYR A 24 7.45 8.06 7.51
C TYR A 24 6.88 9.48 7.41
N GLU A 25 5.99 9.85 8.33
CA GLU A 25 5.49 11.23 8.45
C GLU A 25 6.60 12.17 8.93
N ASP A 26 7.36 11.76 9.95
CA ASP A 26 8.46 12.55 10.52
C ASP A 26 9.57 12.81 9.48
N GLU A 27 10.01 11.75 8.79
CA GLU A 27 11.00 11.83 7.71
C GLU A 27 10.52 12.68 6.54
N CYS A 28 9.22 12.71 6.25
CA CYS A 28 8.68 13.57 5.21
C CYS A 28 8.67 15.05 5.62
N ARG A 29 8.38 15.37 6.89
CA ARG A 29 8.45 16.76 7.39
C ARG A 29 9.85 17.35 7.33
N ASN A 30 10.88 16.51 7.38
CA ASN A 30 12.28 16.92 7.30
C ASN A 30 12.80 17.11 5.86
N ARG A 31 11.98 16.84 4.82
CA ARG A 31 12.36 17.04 3.41
C ARG A 31 12.09 18.47 2.96
N GLU A 32 12.83 18.92 1.94
CA GLU A 32 12.52 20.17 1.24
C GLU A 32 11.09 20.18 0.66
N ILE A 33 10.64 19.03 0.14
CA ILE A 33 9.27 18.81 -0.32
C ILE A 33 8.65 17.70 0.53
N PRO A 34 7.77 18.05 1.49
CA PRO A 34 7.17 17.05 2.39
C PRO A 34 6.22 16.07 1.70
N SER A 35 5.49 16.55 0.68
CA SER A 35 4.61 15.74 -0.16
C SER A 35 4.66 16.20 -1.61
N TYR A 36 4.81 15.25 -2.53
CA TYR A 36 4.62 15.48 -3.98
C TYR A 36 3.16 15.31 -4.42
N GLY A 37 2.23 15.09 -3.48
CA GLY A 37 0.83 14.86 -3.78
C GLY A 37 0.59 13.51 -4.46
N PHE A 38 -0.41 13.47 -5.34
CA PHE A 38 -0.79 12.28 -6.09
C PHE A 38 0.01 12.17 -7.38
N MET A 39 0.54 10.98 -7.65
CA MET A 39 1.27 10.69 -8.88
C MET A 39 0.34 10.84 -10.09
N SER A 40 0.76 11.63 -11.08
CA SER A 40 -0.01 11.82 -12.32
C SER A 40 0.00 10.55 -13.20
N PRO A 41 -1.02 10.35 -14.05
CA PRO A 41 -1.04 9.26 -15.02
C PRO A 41 0.19 9.24 -15.93
N ASP A 42 0.68 10.41 -16.37
CA ASP A 42 1.87 10.51 -17.22
C ASP A 42 3.13 10.03 -16.50
N THR A 43 3.28 10.39 -15.22
CA THR A 43 4.41 9.92 -14.39
C THR A 43 4.33 8.42 -14.18
N LEU A 44 3.12 7.91 -13.91
CA LEU A 44 2.87 6.48 -13.76
C LEU A 44 3.22 5.71 -15.05
N GLU A 45 2.81 6.21 -16.22
CA GLU A 45 3.10 5.57 -17.51
C GLU A 45 4.61 5.49 -17.76
N VAL A 46 5.32 6.60 -17.55
CA VAL A 46 6.79 6.65 -17.69
C VAL A 46 7.47 5.68 -16.73
N LEU A 47 7.01 5.62 -15.47
CA LEU A 47 7.57 4.70 -14.47
C LEU A 47 7.39 3.25 -14.90
N VAL A 48 6.16 2.86 -15.26
CA VAL A 48 5.85 1.48 -15.66
C VAL A 48 6.62 1.08 -16.91
N LYS A 49 6.62 1.95 -17.93
CA LYS A 49 7.34 1.71 -19.18
C LYS A 49 8.82 1.48 -18.91
N LYS A 50 9.49 2.38 -18.19
CA LYS A 50 10.92 2.24 -17.89
C LYS A 50 11.23 1.00 -17.05
N ALA A 51 10.41 0.69 -16.06
CA ALA A 51 10.61 -0.50 -15.24
C ALA A 51 10.55 -1.79 -16.08
N LEU A 52 9.62 -1.86 -17.04
CA LEU A 52 9.44 -3.04 -17.88
C LEU A 52 10.40 -3.10 -19.07
N GLU A 53 10.94 -1.97 -19.53
CA GLU A 53 12.07 -1.93 -20.49
C GLU A 53 13.36 -2.47 -19.86
N GLU A 54 13.57 -2.22 -18.55
CA GLU A 54 14.78 -2.63 -17.82
C GLU A 54 14.69 -4.05 -17.23
N ALA A 55 13.49 -4.60 -17.03
CA ALA A 55 13.29 -5.91 -16.44
C ALA A 55 13.38 -7.03 -17.50
N GLU A 56 14.18 -8.06 -17.21
CA GLU A 56 14.31 -9.25 -18.08
C GLU A 56 13.39 -10.38 -17.60
N ASP A 57 13.71 -11.02 -16.47
CA ASP A 57 13.00 -12.22 -15.99
C ASP A 57 11.77 -11.88 -15.14
N SER A 58 11.88 -10.89 -14.24
CA SER A 58 10.78 -10.51 -13.36
C SER A 58 10.80 -9.06 -12.92
N CYS A 59 9.61 -8.48 -12.77
CA CYS A 59 9.40 -7.14 -12.22
C CYS A 59 8.36 -7.17 -11.09
N THR A 60 8.75 -6.71 -9.90
CA THR A 60 7.85 -6.55 -8.75
C THR A 60 7.52 -5.09 -8.52
N PHE A 61 6.23 -4.76 -8.47
CA PHE A 61 5.75 -3.43 -8.11
C PHE A 61 5.13 -3.47 -6.71
N GLY A 62 5.79 -2.82 -5.75
CA GLY A 62 5.29 -2.62 -4.41
C GLY A 62 4.79 -1.20 -4.19
N PHE A 63 3.57 -1.05 -3.67
CA PHE A 63 2.97 0.24 -3.37
C PHE A 63 2.96 0.48 -1.85
N GLN A 64 3.50 1.61 -1.42
CA GLN A 64 3.61 2.03 -0.01
C GLN A 64 3.47 3.56 0.13
N GLY A 65 3.51 4.09 1.35
CA GLY A 65 3.60 5.53 1.65
C GLY A 65 2.37 6.38 1.27
N GLY A 66 2.05 7.45 2.00
CA GLY A 66 1.62 7.29 3.38
C GLY A 66 0.56 6.18 3.38
N GLU A 67 -0.62 6.48 2.86
CA GLU A 67 -1.61 5.47 2.46
C GLU A 67 -1.76 5.39 0.93
N PRO A 68 -1.28 4.32 0.26
CA PRO A 68 -1.30 4.24 -1.19
C PRO A 68 -2.71 4.15 -1.79
N MET A 69 -3.70 3.60 -1.06
CA MET A 69 -5.08 3.55 -1.55
C MET A 69 -5.73 4.94 -1.72
N LEU A 70 -5.15 6.00 -1.14
CA LEU A 70 -5.60 7.37 -1.37
C LEU A 70 -5.42 7.82 -2.82
N ALA A 71 -4.52 7.20 -3.59
CA ALA A 71 -4.42 7.46 -5.03
C ALA A 71 -5.69 7.04 -5.80
N GLY A 72 -6.56 6.24 -5.17
CA GLY A 72 -7.85 5.83 -5.69
C GLY A 72 -7.76 4.65 -6.65
N LEU A 73 -8.84 3.87 -6.73
CA LEU A 73 -8.91 2.70 -7.59
C LEU A 73 -8.61 2.99 -9.08
N PRO A 74 -9.04 4.14 -9.67
CA PRO A 74 -8.70 4.47 -11.07
C PRO A 74 -7.19 4.54 -11.35
N PHE A 75 -6.38 4.97 -10.38
CA PHE A 75 -4.92 4.97 -10.52
C PHE A 75 -4.39 3.55 -10.71
N PHE A 76 -4.86 2.60 -9.89
CA PHE A 76 -4.40 1.21 -9.96
C PHE A 76 -4.95 0.47 -11.18
N GLN A 77 -6.15 0.81 -11.64
CA GLN A 77 -6.67 0.32 -12.92
C GLN A 77 -5.79 0.79 -14.09
N LYS A 78 -5.37 2.06 -14.09
CA LYS A 78 -4.46 2.61 -15.09
C LYS A 78 -3.07 1.97 -15.00
N PHE A 79 -2.58 1.70 -13.80
CA PHE A 79 -1.33 0.96 -13.60
C PHE A 79 -1.38 -0.42 -14.27
N ILE A 80 -2.46 -1.18 -14.05
CA ILE A 80 -2.63 -2.50 -14.70
C ILE A 80 -2.67 -2.36 -16.22
N GLU A 81 -3.43 -1.39 -16.76
CA GLU A 81 -3.47 -1.11 -18.21
C GLU A 81 -2.06 -0.86 -18.77
N PHE A 82 -1.25 -0.05 -18.10
CA PHE A 82 0.12 0.21 -18.53
C PHE A 82 1.02 -1.01 -18.40
N THR A 83 0.88 -1.82 -17.34
CA THR A 83 1.66 -3.05 -17.23
C THR A 83 1.35 -4.01 -18.37
N GLU A 84 0.09 -4.20 -18.74
CA GLU A 84 -0.30 -5.04 -19.87
C GLU A 84 0.18 -4.47 -21.21
N LYS A 85 0.19 -3.13 -21.36
CA LYS A 85 0.67 -2.44 -22.56
C LYS A 85 2.18 -2.62 -22.81
N TYR A 86 2.99 -2.60 -21.74
CA TYR A 86 4.46 -2.56 -21.85
C TYR A 86 5.18 -3.84 -21.44
N LYS A 87 4.46 -4.83 -20.90
CA LYS A 87 5.05 -6.09 -20.44
C LYS A 87 5.59 -6.91 -21.61
N ASN A 88 6.83 -7.36 -21.48
CA ASN A 88 7.36 -8.44 -22.31
C ASN A 88 6.72 -9.79 -21.91
N PRO A 89 6.29 -10.64 -22.86
CA PRO A 89 5.58 -11.89 -22.56
C PRO A 89 6.29 -12.81 -21.56
N GLU A 90 7.62 -12.84 -21.61
CA GLU A 90 8.48 -13.68 -20.77
C GLU A 90 8.69 -13.11 -19.35
N THR A 91 8.43 -11.81 -19.14
CA THR A 91 8.67 -11.15 -17.84
C THR A 91 7.56 -11.48 -16.86
N ARG A 92 7.91 -12.03 -15.71
CA ARG A 92 6.96 -12.32 -14.63
C ARG A 92 6.67 -11.06 -13.81
N LEU A 93 5.38 -10.73 -13.66
CA LEU A 93 4.96 -9.61 -12.82
C LEU A 93 4.50 -10.09 -11.44
N SER A 94 4.78 -9.28 -10.42
CA SER A 94 4.26 -9.47 -9.06
C SER A 94 3.88 -8.12 -8.48
N PHE A 95 2.75 -8.07 -7.79
CA PHE A 95 2.21 -6.83 -7.25
C PHE A 95 1.98 -6.97 -5.75
N CYS A 96 2.43 -5.99 -4.98
CA CYS A 96 2.10 -5.92 -3.56
C CYS A 96 1.70 -4.50 -3.16
N ILE A 97 0.83 -4.41 -2.15
CA ILE A 97 0.36 -3.13 -1.61
C ILE A 97 0.40 -3.18 -0.09
N GLN A 98 1.03 -2.19 0.54
CA GLN A 98 1.02 -2.00 1.97
C GLN A 98 0.01 -0.92 2.33
N THR A 99 -1.03 -1.29 3.06
CA THR A 99 -2.14 -0.39 3.41
C THR A 99 -2.40 -0.41 4.92
N ASN A 100 -2.95 0.69 5.43
CA ASN A 100 -3.56 0.75 6.75
C ASN A 100 -4.92 0.03 6.82
N GLY A 101 -5.46 -0.40 5.68
CA GLY A 101 -6.67 -1.23 5.59
C GLY A 101 -7.99 -0.49 5.79
N THR A 102 -7.97 0.81 6.06
CA THR A 102 -9.20 1.57 6.37
C THR A 102 -10.02 1.95 5.14
N LEU A 103 -9.47 1.85 3.94
CA LEU A 103 -10.14 2.22 2.67
C LEU A 103 -10.65 1.01 1.87
N ILE A 104 -10.50 -0.20 2.40
CA ILE A 104 -10.96 -1.42 1.74
C ILE A 104 -12.50 -1.44 1.68
N ASP A 105 -13.01 -1.72 0.49
CA ASP A 105 -14.41 -2.00 0.17
C ASP A 105 -14.49 -3.16 -0.86
N ASP A 106 -15.70 -3.45 -1.37
CA ASP A 106 -15.93 -4.51 -2.36
C ASP A 106 -15.16 -4.31 -3.66
N ASP A 107 -15.06 -3.07 -4.17
CA ASP A 107 -14.39 -2.76 -5.43
C ASP A 107 -12.88 -2.97 -5.30
N TRP A 108 -12.28 -2.54 -4.19
CA TRP A 108 -10.89 -2.83 -3.87
C TRP A 108 -10.64 -4.32 -3.73
N ALA A 109 -11.48 -5.05 -3.00
CA ALA A 109 -11.29 -6.48 -2.79
C ALA A 109 -11.33 -7.24 -4.13
N GLU A 110 -12.30 -6.92 -5.00
CA GLU A 110 -12.40 -7.54 -6.32
C GLU A 110 -11.21 -7.20 -7.21
N PHE A 111 -10.76 -5.94 -7.21
CA PHE A 111 -9.58 -5.52 -7.96
C PHE A 111 -8.31 -6.24 -7.49
N LEU A 112 -8.06 -6.29 -6.18
CA LEU A 112 -6.87 -6.91 -5.59
C LEU A 112 -6.84 -8.41 -5.89
N ARG A 113 -7.99 -9.08 -5.74
CA ARG A 113 -8.17 -10.51 -6.07
C ARG A 113 -7.91 -10.79 -7.54
N LYS A 114 -8.57 -10.04 -8.43
CA LYS A 114 -8.46 -10.23 -9.88
C LYS A 114 -7.02 -10.11 -10.36
N ASN A 115 -6.29 -9.14 -9.83
CA ASN A 115 -4.91 -8.85 -10.23
C ASN A 115 -3.86 -9.54 -9.33
N ARG A 116 -4.27 -10.41 -8.39
CA ARG A 116 -3.40 -11.19 -7.50
C ARG A 116 -2.38 -10.34 -6.73
N PHE A 117 -2.85 -9.24 -6.15
CA PHE A 117 -2.02 -8.44 -5.25
C PHE A 117 -1.79 -9.17 -3.93
N LEU A 118 -0.54 -9.20 -3.47
CA LEU A 118 -0.23 -9.50 -2.08
C LEU A 118 -0.47 -8.26 -1.22
N VAL A 119 -1.39 -8.34 -0.28
CA VAL A 119 -1.79 -7.20 0.55
C VAL A 119 -1.14 -7.27 1.92
N GLY A 120 -0.34 -6.27 2.28
CA GLY A 120 0.15 -6.07 3.62
C GLY A 120 -0.75 -5.13 4.41
N ILE A 121 -1.46 -5.63 5.42
CA ILE A 121 -2.34 -4.83 6.28
C ILE A 121 -1.60 -4.48 7.57
N SER A 122 -1.59 -3.19 7.90
CA SER A 122 -0.98 -2.72 9.15
C SER A 122 -1.92 -2.95 10.33
N LEU A 123 -1.59 -3.90 11.22
CA LEU A 123 -2.40 -4.27 12.38
C LEU A 123 -1.51 -4.64 13.57
N ASP A 124 -1.44 -3.77 14.58
CA ASP A 124 -0.56 -3.94 15.74
C ASP A 124 -1.19 -4.76 16.88
N GLY A 125 -1.46 -6.04 16.63
CA GLY A 125 -1.94 -6.96 17.66
C GLY A 125 -3.40 -6.73 18.05
N ILE A 126 -3.67 -6.59 19.36
CA ILE A 126 -5.02 -6.41 19.92
C ILE A 126 -5.46 -4.94 19.91
N GLY A 127 -6.77 -4.71 20.05
CA GLY A 127 -7.36 -3.37 19.90
C GLY A 127 -6.76 -2.28 20.77
N GLU A 128 -6.52 -2.56 22.06
CA GLU A 128 -5.91 -1.57 22.97
C GLU A 128 -4.51 -1.12 22.48
N ILE A 129 -3.68 -2.08 22.06
CA ILE A 129 -2.32 -1.80 21.61
C ILE A 129 -2.34 -1.07 20.26
N HIS A 130 -3.19 -1.53 19.34
CA HIS A 130 -3.36 -0.91 18.03
C HIS A 130 -3.85 0.53 18.13
N ASP A 131 -4.97 0.76 18.82
CA ASP A 131 -5.63 2.06 18.86
C ASP A 131 -4.88 3.09 19.71
N ARG A 132 -3.95 2.64 20.57
CA ARG A 132 -3.05 3.54 21.29
C ARG A 132 -2.13 4.32 20.35
N SER A 133 -1.77 3.73 19.21
CA SER A 133 -0.85 4.34 18.26
C SER A 133 -1.48 4.65 16.92
N ARG A 134 -2.40 3.84 16.41
CA ARG A 134 -3.00 3.97 15.08
C ARG A 134 -4.38 4.60 15.15
N LYS A 135 -4.40 5.93 15.27
CA LYS A 135 -5.63 6.72 15.23
C LYS A 135 -5.82 7.39 13.89
N ASP A 136 -7.08 7.63 13.52
CA ASP A 136 -7.39 8.46 12.36
C ASP A 136 -7.01 9.93 12.61
N ALA A 137 -7.12 10.76 11.56
CA ALA A 137 -6.83 12.19 11.67
C ALA A 137 -7.78 12.96 12.60
N GLN A 138 -8.86 12.33 13.10
CA GLN A 138 -9.76 12.89 14.12
C GLN A 138 -9.51 12.27 15.51
N GLY A 139 -8.47 11.44 15.67
CA GLY A 139 -8.14 10.79 16.93
C GLY A 139 -8.99 9.56 17.26
N LYS A 140 -9.81 9.06 16.32
CA LYS A 140 -10.66 7.89 16.54
C LYS A 140 -9.89 6.60 16.34
N ASP A 141 -10.37 5.59 17.04
CA ASP A 141 -9.87 4.22 17.01
C ASP A 141 -10.13 3.57 15.64
N THR A 142 -9.18 2.76 15.17
CA THR A 142 -9.19 2.19 13.82
C THR A 142 -9.19 0.66 13.82
N PHE A 143 -8.80 0.02 14.92
CA PHE A 143 -8.64 -1.44 15.03
C PHE A 143 -9.84 -2.23 14.50
N ARG A 144 -11.05 -1.92 14.98
CA ARG A 144 -12.27 -2.65 14.58
C ARG A 144 -12.52 -2.57 13.08
N LYS A 145 -12.26 -1.41 12.47
CA LYS A 145 -12.43 -1.20 11.03
C LYS A 145 -11.38 -2.00 10.26
N VAL A 146 -10.12 -1.93 10.67
CA VAL A 146 -9.01 -2.64 10.03
C VAL A 146 -9.19 -4.15 10.13
N LEU A 147 -9.54 -4.68 11.31
CA LEU A 147 -9.78 -6.11 11.52
C LEU A 147 -10.93 -6.62 10.64
N LYS A 148 -12.08 -5.92 10.65
CA LYS A 148 -13.22 -6.26 9.79
C LYS A 148 -12.82 -6.31 8.31
N ASN A 149 -12.02 -5.34 7.86
CA ASN A 149 -11.60 -5.25 6.48
C ASN A 149 -10.56 -6.32 6.10
N ALA A 150 -9.68 -6.70 7.04
CA ALA A 150 -8.76 -7.82 6.86
C ALA A 150 -9.49 -9.15 6.71
N GLU A 151 -10.45 -9.44 7.61
CA GLU A 151 -11.31 -10.63 7.52
C GLU A 151 -12.14 -10.64 6.23
N PHE A 152 -12.60 -9.47 5.79
CA PHE A 152 -13.33 -9.32 4.55
C PHE A 152 -12.48 -9.67 3.32
N LEU A 153 -11.22 -9.21 3.27
CA LEU A 153 -10.28 -9.60 2.21
C LEU A 153 -10.01 -11.11 2.20
N GLN A 154 -9.83 -11.72 3.38
CA GLN A 154 -9.67 -13.17 3.50
C GLN A 154 -10.90 -13.93 2.96
N LYS A 155 -12.12 -13.48 3.30
CA LYS A 155 -13.37 -14.05 2.76
C LYS A 155 -13.47 -13.92 1.24
N LYS A 156 -12.90 -12.85 0.67
CA LYS A 156 -12.79 -12.63 -0.77
C LYS A 156 -11.60 -13.34 -1.41
N GLN A 157 -10.86 -14.17 -0.67
CA GLN A 157 -9.70 -14.93 -1.16
C GLN A 157 -8.58 -14.04 -1.71
N VAL A 158 -8.36 -12.88 -1.09
CA VAL A 158 -7.18 -12.04 -1.34
C VAL A 158 -6.05 -12.50 -0.41
N ASP A 159 -4.84 -12.64 -0.95
CA ASP A 159 -3.66 -12.99 -0.16
C ASP A 159 -3.26 -11.82 0.75
N VAL A 160 -3.27 -12.05 2.06
CA VAL A 160 -3.08 -11.03 3.09
C VAL A 160 -1.97 -11.42 4.06
N ASN A 161 -1.04 -10.48 4.28
CA ASN A 161 -0.08 -10.49 5.38
C ASN A 161 -0.45 -9.42 6.41
N ILE A 162 -0.12 -9.67 7.67
CA ILE A 162 -0.19 -8.67 8.73
C ILE A 162 1.19 -8.07 8.97
N LEU A 163 1.26 -6.75 8.99
CA LEU A 163 2.44 -5.99 9.39
C LEU A 163 2.17 -5.34 10.75
N CYS A 164 2.91 -5.78 11.76
CA CYS A 164 2.76 -5.35 13.14
C CYS A 164 4.01 -4.59 13.57
N VAL A 165 3.86 -3.35 14.02
CA VAL A 165 4.94 -2.58 14.63
C VAL A 165 5.01 -2.93 16.10
N LEU A 166 6.13 -3.52 16.53
CA LEU A 166 6.36 -3.82 17.93
C LEU A 166 6.79 -2.55 18.67
N THR A 167 5.94 -2.07 19.56
CA THR A 167 6.21 -0.92 20.43
C THR A 167 6.45 -1.38 21.87
N LYS A 168 6.93 -0.48 22.73
CA LYS A 168 7.10 -0.75 24.17
C LYS A 168 5.81 -1.20 24.87
N PHE A 169 4.65 -0.91 24.30
CA PHE A 169 3.35 -1.26 24.89
C PHE A 169 3.03 -2.75 24.78
N PHE A 170 3.70 -3.48 23.89
CA PHE A 170 3.58 -4.94 23.82
C PHE A 170 4.19 -5.67 25.02
N LEU A 171 5.12 -5.04 25.75
CA LEU A 171 5.83 -5.67 26.87
C LEU A 171 5.03 -5.64 28.18
N CYS A 172 3.91 -4.94 28.22
CA CYS A 172 3.07 -4.79 29.41
C CYS A 172 1.92 -5.81 29.49
N HIS A 173 1.77 -6.65 28.46
CA HIS A 173 0.70 -7.64 28.28
C HIS A 173 1.31 -9.00 27.95
#